data_AF-A0A7G2N2R4-F1
#
_entry.id   AF-A0A7G2N2R4-F1
#
_cell.length_a   1.000
_cell.length_b   1.000
_cell.length_c   1.000
_cell.angle_alpha   90.00
_cell.angle_beta   90.00
_cell.angle_gamma   90.00
#
_symmetry.space_group_name_H-M   'P 1'
#
loop_
_entity.id
_entity.type
_entity.pdbx_description
1 polymer ?
#
loop_
_entity_poly.entity_id
_entity_poly.type
_entity_poly.pdbx_seq_one_letter_code
_entity_poly.pdbx_strand_id
1 'polypeptide(L)'
;MKQRKKILVISIGLICIIGGIAMKLGTPFDHFLTHDYSQVNKNDQIAYLKKHEKEMTDYVKAQNSKVTSVQWDWESVKVETVQPNAGGIPTGDKYKEMIIKGGFNNIKESSVTLNFDYDIDKVFPSINDMMWSSDSLRVVKEINDVKVGVNYE
;
A
#
# COMPACT_ATOMS: atom_id res chain seq x y z
N MET A 1 39.82 -16.48 -40.55
CA MET A 1 39.61 -15.40 -39.56
C MET A 1 38.26 -15.59 -38.89
N LYS A 2 38.24 -15.89 -37.58
CA LYS A 2 37.02 -16.04 -36.77
C LYS A 2 36.36 -14.68 -36.57
N GLN A 3 35.11 -14.50 -36.99
CA GLN A 3 34.30 -13.36 -36.59
C GLN A 3 33.10 -13.79 -35.74
N ARG A 4 32.83 -12.94 -34.74
CA ARG A 4 32.15 -13.22 -33.48
C ARG A 4 30.62 -13.19 -33.65
N LYS A 5 29.93 -14.10 -32.95
CA LYS A 5 28.46 -14.17 -32.86
C LYS A 5 27.91 -12.87 -32.24
N LYS A 6 26.95 -12.22 -32.91
CA LYS A 6 26.08 -11.20 -32.30
C LYS A 6 24.74 -11.86 -31.98
N ILE A 7 24.50 -12.11 -30.70
CA ILE A 7 23.19 -12.56 -30.20
C ILE A 7 22.33 -11.31 -30.10
N LEU A 8 21.30 -11.21 -30.94
CA LEU A 8 20.29 -10.17 -30.87
C LEU A 8 19.23 -10.62 -29.85
N VAL A 9 19.28 -10.09 -28.65
CA VAL A 9 18.22 -10.23 -27.65
C VAL A 9 17.11 -9.27 -28.07
N ILE A 10 16.02 -9.79 -28.65
CA ILE A 10 14.83 -9.01 -28.96
C ILE A 10 14.06 -8.84 -27.65
N SER A 11 14.07 -7.60 -27.18
CA SER A 11 13.39 -7.06 -26.01
C SER A 11 11.89 -7.37 -26.02
N ILE A 12 11.39 -7.64 -24.81
CA ILE A 12 9.99 -7.82 -24.40
C ILE A 12 9.05 -6.92 -25.22
N GLY A 13 8.28 -7.55 -26.11
CA GLY A 13 7.17 -6.89 -26.78
C GLY A 13 6.05 -6.66 -25.77
N LEU A 14 5.80 -5.39 -25.43
CA LEU A 14 4.49 -4.92 -24.99
C LEU A 14 3.47 -5.39 -26.03
N ILE A 15 2.71 -6.43 -25.69
CA ILE A 15 1.50 -6.76 -26.43
C ILE A 15 0.46 -5.74 -25.98
N CYS A 16 0.44 -4.58 -26.64
CA CYS A 16 -0.73 -3.73 -26.70
C CYS A 16 -1.79 -4.46 -27.53
N ILE A 17 -2.61 -5.31 -26.88
CA ILE A 17 -3.84 -5.83 -27.49
C ILE A 17 -4.85 -4.69 -27.50
N ILE A 18 -4.75 -3.84 -28.52
CA ILE A 18 -5.88 -3.12 -29.06
C ILE A 18 -6.72 -4.18 -29.77
N GLY A 19 -7.78 -4.63 -29.11
CA GLY A 19 -8.71 -5.61 -29.66
C GLY A 19 -9.94 -5.66 -28.78
N GLY A 20 -11.01 -5.00 -29.23
CA GLY A 20 -12.29 -4.80 -28.55
C GLY A 20 -12.72 -5.96 -27.65
N ILE A 21 -12.43 -5.81 -26.36
CA ILE A 21 -13.19 -6.48 -25.32
C ILE A 21 -14.34 -5.52 -25.05
N ALA A 22 -15.58 -5.99 -25.20
CA ALA A 22 -16.69 -5.35 -24.53
C ALA A 22 -16.40 -5.44 -23.02
N MET A 23 -15.71 -4.42 -22.50
CA MET A 23 -15.32 -4.35 -21.10
C MET A 23 -16.63 -4.25 -20.32
N LYS A 24 -16.94 -5.36 -19.65
CA LYS A 24 -18.06 -5.43 -18.72
C LYS A 24 -17.74 -4.44 -17.60
N LEU A 25 -18.40 -3.29 -17.63
CA LEU A 25 -18.26 -2.18 -16.68
C LEU A 25 -18.36 -2.75 -15.25
N GLY A 26 -17.23 -2.92 -14.56
CA GLY A 26 -17.23 -3.55 -13.25
C GLY A 26 -15.88 -4.06 -12.72
N THR A 27 -14.77 -3.87 -13.44
CA THR A 27 -13.45 -4.19 -12.89
C THR A 27 -12.86 -2.98 -12.15
N PRO A 28 -12.01 -3.17 -11.11
CA PRO A 28 -11.31 -2.06 -10.46
C PRO A 28 -10.47 -1.20 -11.42
N PHE A 29 -10.03 -1.76 -12.55
CA PHE A 29 -9.29 -1.04 -13.57
C PHE A 29 -10.16 -0.03 -14.33
N ASP A 30 -11.41 -0.37 -14.65
CA ASP A 30 -12.34 0.55 -15.35
C ASP A 30 -12.61 1.80 -14.50
N HIS A 31 -12.69 1.61 -13.17
CA HIS A 31 -12.82 2.70 -12.21
C HIS A 31 -11.71 3.75 -12.37
N PHE A 32 -10.45 3.35 -12.56
CA PHE A 32 -9.35 4.31 -12.73
C PHE A 32 -9.32 5.01 -14.09
N LEU A 33 -9.98 4.45 -15.11
CA LEU A 33 -9.92 4.99 -16.48
C LEU A 33 -11.04 5.98 -16.78
N THR A 34 -12.19 5.84 -16.10
CA THR A 34 -13.39 6.63 -16.40
C THR A 34 -13.86 7.51 -15.24
N HIS A 35 -13.29 7.37 -14.05
CA HIS A 35 -13.72 8.12 -12.87
C HIS A 35 -13.05 9.49 -12.79
N ASP A 36 -13.85 10.52 -12.49
CA ASP A 36 -13.36 11.86 -12.22
C ASP A 36 -12.83 11.93 -10.79
N TYR A 37 -11.52 12.14 -10.65
CA TYR A 37 -10.85 12.28 -9.36
C TYR A 37 -10.86 13.72 -8.81
N SER A 38 -11.69 14.62 -9.37
CA SER A 38 -11.91 15.95 -8.80
C SER A 38 -12.41 15.89 -7.34
N GLN A 39 -13.12 14.83 -6.97
CA GLN A 39 -13.50 14.51 -5.59
C GLN A 39 -13.22 13.04 -5.27
N VAL A 40 -12.18 12.80 -4.47
CA VAL A 40 -11.76 11.45 -4.11
C VAL A 40 -12.44 11.02 -2.82
N ASN A 41 -13.09 9.86 -2.86
CA ASN A 41 -13.78 9.28 -1.72
C ASN A 41 -13.03 8.04 -1.18
N LYS A 42 -13.53 7.48 -0.08
CA LYS A 42 -12.93 6.30 0.57
C LYS A 42 -12.87 5.08 -0.37
N ASN A 43 -13.88 4.87 -1.22
CA ASN A 43 -13.92 3.73 -2.13
C ASN A 43 -12.83 3.82 -3.20
N ASP A 44 -12.50 5.02 -3.67
CA ASP A 44 -11.41 5.25 -4.61
C ASP A 44 -10.06 4.87 -4.00
N GLN A 45 -9.85 5.26 -2.74
CA GLN A 45 -8.65 4.94 -1.96
C GLN A 45 -8.52 3.42 -1.76
N ILE A 46 -9.63 2.75 -1.39
CA ILE A 46 -9.66 1.29 -1.24
C ILE A 46 -9.38 0.61 -2.58
N ALA A 47 -9.97 1.08 -3.68
CA ALA A 47 -9.72 0.52 -5.01
C ALA A 47 -8.25 0.67 -5.41
N TYR A 48 -7.62 1.79 -5.04
CA TYR A 48 -6.21 2.06 -5.35
C TYR A 48 -5.32 1.08 -4.58
N LEU A 49 -5.56 0.93 -3.28
CA LEU A 49 -4.82 0.00 -2.44
C LEU A 49 -5.02 -1.47 -2.87
N LYS A 50 -6.24 -1.87 -3.24
CA LYS A 50 -6.51 -3.22 -3.78
C LYS A 50 -5.75 -3.49 -5.07
N LYS A 51 -5.63 -2.48 -5.96
CA LYS A 51 -4.82 -2.60 -7.18
C LYS A 51 -3.34 -2.86 -6.87
N HIS A 52 -2.84 -2.34 -5.75
CA HIS A 52 -1.45 -2.46 -5.30
C HIS A 52 -1.26 -3.43 -4.11
N GLU A 53 -2.21 -4.33 -3.88
CA GLU A 53 -2.19 -5.27 -2.74
C GLU A 53 -0.92 -6.12 -2.72
N LYS A 54 -0.46 -6.55 -3.91
CA LYS A 54 0.73 -7.37 -4.04
C LYS A 54 1.98 -6.60 -3.61
N GLU A 55 2.16 -5.38 -4.11
CA GLU A 55 3.30 -4.52 -3.79
C GLU A 55 3.35 -4.20 -2.30
N MET A 56 2.21 -3.85 -1.69
CA MET A 56 2.13 -3.61 -0.25
C MET A 56 2.48 -4.86 0.56
N THR A 57 1.94 -6.02 0.16
CA THR A 57 2.21 -7.28 0.86
C THR A 57 3.67 -7.70 0.75
N ASP A 58 4.27 -7.56 -0.43
CA ASP A 58 5.68 -7.87 -0.66
C ASP A 58 6.58 -6.92 0.14
N TYR A 59 6.24 -5.63 0.22
CA TYR A 59 6.95 -4.65 1.04
C TYR A 59 6.94 -5.05 2.51
N VAL A 60 5.77 -5.35 3.10
CA VAL A 60 5.67 -5.76 4.52
C VAL A 60 6.55 -6.99 4.81
N LYS A 61 6.54 -7.99 3.92
CA LYS A 61 7.38 -9.19 4.04
C LYS A 61 8.88 -8.89 3.95
N ALA A 62 9.26 -7.91 3.15
CA ALA A 62 10.65 -7.47 3.05
C ALA A 62 11.14 -6.79 4.33
N GLN A 63 10.26 -6.13 5.09
CA GLN A 63 10.61 -5.49 6.36
C GLN A 63 10.77 -6.51 7.51
N ASN A 64 10.00 -7.60 7.50
CA ASN A 64 10.15 -8.67 8.48
C ASN A 64 9.96 -10.05 7.83
N SER A 65 11.06 -10.80 7.73
CA SER A 65 11.09 -12.14 7.12
C SER A 65 10.20 -13.19 7.81
N LYS A 66 9.75 -12.96 9.04
CA LYS A 66 8.81 -13.83 9.75
C LYS A 66 7.37 -13.62 9.28
N VAL A 67 7.09 -12.54 8.55
CA VAL A 67 5.78 -12.31 7.92
C VAL A 67 5.70 -13.10 6.61
N THR A 68 4.74 -14.01 6.53
CA THR A 68 4.50 -14.92 5.39
C THR A 68 3.19 -14.59 4.67
N SER A 69 2.25 -13.94 5.34
CA SER A 69 0.98 -13.47 4.75
C SER A 69 0.48 -12.22 5.48
N VAL A 70 -0.30 -11.40 4.77
CA VAL A 70 -0.98 -10.22 5.31
C VAL A 70 -2.46 -10.34 4.94
N GLN A 71 -3.34 -9.94 5.86
CA GLN A 71 -4.80 -9.93 5.71
C GLN A 71 -5.27 -8.48 5.87
N TRP A 72 -5.35 -7.73 4.76
CA TRP A 72 -5.70 -6.31 4.79
C TRP A 72 -7.15 -6.09 5.22
N ASP A 73 -7.35 -5.15 6.14
CA ASP A 73 -8.66 -4.63 6.51
C ASP A 73 -8.95 -3.39 5.67
N TRP A 74 -9.64 -3.58 4.55
CA TRP A 74 -9.99 -2.50 3.63
C TRP A 74 -10.85 -1.41 4.26
N GLU A 75 -11.63 -1.74 5.29
CA GLU A 75 -12.45 -0.74 5.97
C GLU A 75 -11.65 0.14 6.93
N SER A 76 -10.44 -0.27 7.29
CA SER A 76 -9.52 0.50 8.13
C SER A 76 -8.87 1.68 7.41
N VAL A 77 -9.00 1.78 6.08
CA VAL A 77 -8.39 2.83 5.27
C VAL A 77 -8.83 4.20 5.77
N LYS A 78 -7.84 5.01 6.16
CA LYS A 78 -8.02 6.38 6.65
C LYS A 78 -7.05 7.29 5.90
N VAL A 79 -7.53 8.47 5.52
CA VAL A 79 -6.68 9.56 5.01
C VAL A 79 -6.89 10.78 5.88
N GLU A 80 -5.80 11.39 6.32
CA GLU A 80 -5.84 12.63 7.09
C GLU A 80 -4.83 13.64 6.57
N THR A 81 -5.11 14.93 6.80
CA THR A 81 -4.14 16.00 6.53
C THR A 81 -3.36 16.29 7.79
N VAL A 82 -2.05 16.11 7.74
CA VAL A 82 -1.14 16.31 8.87
C VAL A 82 -0.46 17.67 8.73
N GLN A 83 -0.47 18.43 9.82
CA GLN A 83 0.36 19.63 9.98
C GLN A 83 1.51 19.29 10.93
N PRO A 84 2.74 19.09 10.42
CA PRO A 84 3.89 18.89 11.29
C PRO A 84 4.04 20.12 12.19
N ASN A 85 4.24 19.86 13.49
CA ASN A 85 4.38 20.90 14.49
C ASN A 85 5.34 20.49 15.60
N ALA A 86 5.95 21.47 16.25
CA ALA A 86 6.73 21.31 17.48
C ALA A 86 6.06 22.13 18.59
N GLY A 87 5.42 21.45 19.53
CA GLY A 87 4.68 22.12 20.61
C GLY A 87 3.50 22.97 20.11
N GLY A 88 2.85 22.56 19.02
CA GLY A 88 1.73 23.31 18.42
C GLY A 88 2.15 24.41 17.44
N ILE A 89 3.44 24.68 17.28
CA ILE A 89 3.95 25.62 16.27
C ILE A 89 4.17 24.86 14.96
N PRO A 90 3.52 25.22 13.84
CA PRO A 90 3.76 24.60 12.53
C PRO A 90 5.24 24.68 12.13
N THR A 91 5.85 23.55 11.76
CA THR A 91 7.29 23.46 11.44
C THR A 91 7.59 23.10 10.00
N GLY A 92 6.58 22.81 9.19
CA GLY A 92 6.73 22.44 7.79
C GLY A 92 5.40 22.47 7.06
N ASP A 93 5.44 22.09 5.78
CA ASP A 93 4.25 22.05 4.95
C ASP A 93 3.30 20.92 5.36
N LYS A 94 2.02 21.12 5.07
CA LYS A 94 1.00 20.08 5.28
C LYS A 94 1.18 18.96 4.26
N TYR A 95 0.92 17.75 4.68
CA TYR A 95 0.87 16.57 3.81
C TYR A 95 -0.37 15.74 4.11
N LYS A 96 -0.67 14.78 3.25
CA LYS A 96 -1.68 13.75 3.51
C LYS A 96 -0.98 12.48 4.00
N GLU A 97 -1.54 11.88 5.03
CA GLU A 97 -1.16 10.56 5.51
C GLU A 97 -2.31 9.59 5.18
N MET A 98 -2.01 8.50 4.46
CA MET A 98 -2.91 7.38 4.25
C MET A 98 -2.47 6.21 5.10
N ILE A 99 -3.39 5.66 5.90
CA ILE A 99 -3.14 4.56 6.82
C ILE A 99 -4.04 3.39 6.44
N ILE A 100 -3.47 2.19 6.34
CA ILE A 100 -4.21 0.94 6.21
C ILE A 100 -3.70 -0.07 7.25
N LYS A 101 -4.63 -0.79 7.86
CA LYS A 101 -4.37 -1.85 8.83
C LYS A 101 -4.71 -3.22 8.26
N GLY A 102 -4.22 -4.26 8.92
CA GLY A 102 -4.56 -5.65 8.63
C GLY A 102 -4.06 -6.59 9.72
N GLY A 103 -4.34 -7.88 9.57
CA GLY A 103 -3.67 -8.96 10.32
C GLY A 103 -2.49 -9.52 9.54
N PHE A 104 -1.71 -10.41 10.14
CA PHE A 104 -0.65 -11.14 9.45
C PHE A 104 -0.52 -12.57 9.95
N ASN A 105 0.04 -13.45 9.09
CA ASN A 105 0.30 -14.87 9.38
C ASN A 105 -0.94 -15.67 9.85
N ASN A 106 -2.16 -15.16 9.64
CA ASN A 106 -3.38 -15.69 10.25
C ASN A 106 -3.30 -15.80 11.79
N ILE A 107 -2.44 -15.00 12.43
CA ILE A 107 -2.32 -14.95 13.87
C ILE A 107 -3.49 -14.15 14.42
N LYS A 108 -4.26 -14.74 15.32
CA LYS A 108 -5.35 -14.06 16.01
C LYS A 108 -4.79 -12.88 16.82
N GLU A 109 -5.48 -11.74 16.79
CA GLU A 109 -5.06 -10.52 17.51
C GLU A 109 -3.64 -10.06 17.10
N SER A 110 -3.29 -10.25 15.83
CA SER A 110 -2.16 -9.60 15.18
C SER A 110 -2.62 -8.33 14.46
N SER A 111 -1.72 -7.35 14.36
CA SER A 111 -1.97 -6.14 13.58
C SER A 111 -0.72 -5.73 12.81
N VAL A 112 -0.89 -5.46 11.53
CA VAL A 112 0.03 -4.66 10.71
C VAL A 112 -0.57 -3.28 10.47
N THR A 113 0.24 -2.24 10.49
CA THR A 113 -0.13 -0.88 10.05
C THR A 113 0.88 -0.40 9.03
N LEU A 114 0.39 0.02 7.86
CA LEU A 114 1.18 0.57 6.77
C LEU A 114 0.71 2.00 6.48
N ASN A 115 1.67 2.91 6.35
CA ASN A 115 1.41 4.33 6.14
C ASN A 115 2.01 4.79 4.81
N PHE A 116 1.44 5.85 4.24
CA PHE A 116 1.96 6.57 3.09
C PHE A 116 1.85 8.07 3.35
N ASP A 117 2.95 8.80 3.19
CA ASP A 117 2.95 10.25 3.23
C ASP A 117 3.07 10.80 1.81
N TYR A 118 2.22 11.76 1.46
CA TYR A 118 2.20 12.32 0.12
C TYR A 118 1.69 13.76 0.10
N ASP A 119 2.07 14.49 -0.96
CA ASP A 119 1.74 15.91 -1.11
C ASP A 119 0.23 16.17 -1.06
N ILE A 120 -0.16 17.30 -0.46
CA ILE A 120 -1.58 17.67 -0.31
C ILE A 120 -2.32 17.82 -1.65
N ASP A 121 -1.59 18.15 -2.72
CA ASP A 121 -2.13 18.31 -4.07
C ASP A 121 -2.30 16.98 -4.80
N LYS A 122 -1.68 15.90 -4.30
CA LYS A 122 -1.84 14.56 -4.86
C LYS A 122 -3.11 13.91 -4.33
N VAL A 123 -3.71 13.13 -5.22
CA VAL A 123 -4.92 12.35 -4.91
C VAL A 123 -4.56 11.05 -4.19
N PHE A 124 -3.58 10.32 -4.74
CA PHE A 124 -3.08 9.06 -4.20
C PHE A 124 -1.57 9.18 -3.91
N PRO A 125 -1.04 8.44 -2.92
CA PRO A 125 0.40 8.32 -2.70
C PRO A 125 1.07 7.56 -3.85
N SER A 126 2.39 7.72 -4.05
CA SER A 126 3.13 6.73 -4.83
C SER A 126 3.16 5.42 -4.06
N ILE A 127 3.05 4.28 -4.74
CA ILE A 127 3.21 2.99 -4.07
C ILE A 127 4.60 2.86 -3.41
N ASN A 128 5.61 3.58 -3.90
CA ASN A 128 6.95 3.56 -3.31
C ASN A 128 7.09 4.45 -2.07
N ASP A 129 6.08 5.26 -1.72
CA ASP A 129 6.10 6.14 -0.53
C ASP A 129 5.67 5.39 0.74
N MET A 130 5.62 4.04 0.70
CA MET A 130 5.32 3.20 1.85
C MET A 130 6.32 3.44 2.99
N MET A 131 5.77 3.66 4.18
CA MET A 131 6.52 3.90 5.40
C MET A 131 6.39 2.74 6.37
N TRP A 132 7.52 2.38 6.99
CA TRP A 132 7.62 1.34 8.00
C TRP A 132 8.13 1.92 9.31
N SER A 133 7.49 1.53 10.41
CA SER A 133 7.91 1.87 11.77
C SER A 133 8.15 0.60 12.58
N SER A 134 8.91 0.68 13.67
CA SER A 134 9.11 -0.45 14.59
C SER A 134 7.80 -0.99 15.17
N ASP A 135 6.79 -0.14 15.27
CA ASP A 135 5.50 -0.46 15.87
C ASP A 135 4.46 -0.87 14.81
N SER A 136 4.88 -1.00 13.54
CA SER A 136 4.04 -1.41 12.42
C SER A 136 3.59 -2.86 12.52
N LEU A 137 4.26 -3.74 13.29
CA LEU A 137 3.81 -5.11 13.55
C LEU A 137 3.63 -5.35 15.03
N ARG A 138 2.42 -5.75 15.42
CA ARG A 138 2.11 -6.08 16.82
C ARG A 138 1.31 -7.36 16.93
N VAL A 139 1.48 -8.02 18.07
CA VAL A 139 0.65 -9.15 18.51
C VAL A 139 0.18 -8.88 19.92
N VAL A 140 -1.05 -9.28 20.24
CA VAL A 140 -1.54 -9.24 21.61
C VAL A 140 -1.01 -10.46 22.37
N LYS A 141 -0.43 -10.21 23.55
CA LYS A 141 -0.06 -11.23 24.53
C LYS A 141 -0.85 -11.01 25.82
N GLU A 142 -1.13 -12.09 26.52
CA GLU A 142 -1.73 -12.03 27.85
C GLU A 142 -0.61 -12.16 28.89
N ILE A 143 -0.50 -11.17 29.76
CA ILE A 143 0.50 -11.10 30.83
C ILE A 143 -0.24 -10.77 32.12
N ASN A 144 -0.24 -11.69 33.08
CA ASN A 144 -0.96 -11.54 34.36
C ASN A 144 -2.44 -11.16 34.15
N ASP A 145 -3.15 -11.89 33.28
CA ASP A 145 -4.57 -11.66 32.93
C ASP A 145 -4.86 -10.31 32.24
N VAL A 146 -3.83 -9.59 31.80
CA VAL A 146 -3.94 -8.33 31.04
C VAL A 146 -3.50 -8.55 29.59
N LYS A 147 -4.35 -8.17 28.64
CA LYS A 147 -4.02 -8.15 27.22
C LYS A 147 -3.18 -6.93 26.87
N VAL A 148 -1.97 -7.17 26.36
CA VAL A 148 -1.01 -6.13 25.98
C VAL A 148 -0.55 -6.35 24.53
N GLY A 149 -0.63 -5.31 23.70
CA GLY A 149 -0.03 -5.32 22.37
C GLY A 149 1.49 -5.13 22.48
N VAL A 150 2.25 -6.09 22.00
CA VAL A 150 3.72 -6.03 21.96
C VAL A 150 4.20 -6.09 20.51
N ASN A 151 5.38 -5.52 20.26
CA ASN A 151 5.98 -5.57 18.94
C ASN A 151 6.28 -7.02 18.54
N TYR A 152 6.03 -7.35 17.28
CA TYR A 152 6.35 -8.66 16.73
C TYR A 152 7.79 -8.68 16.24
N GLU A 153 8.65 -9.26 17.07
CA GLU A 153 10.07 -9.48 16.78
C GLU A 153 10.31 -10.62 15.81
#